data_AF-A0A7I9V4M7-F1
#
_entry.id   AF-A0A7I9V4M7-F1
#
_cell.length_a   1.000
_cell.length_b   1.000
_cell.length_c   1.000
_cell.angle_alpha   90.00
_cell.angle_beta   90.00
_cell.angle_gamma   90.00
#
_symmetry.space_group_name_H-M   'P 1'
#
loop_
_entity.id
_entity.type
_entity.pdbx_description
1 polymer ?
#
loop_
_entity_poly.entity_id
_entity_poly.type
_entity_poly.pdbx_seq_one_letter_code
_entity_poly.pdbx_strand_id
1 'polypeptide(L)'
;MPTSVGGGSVTDRHRSRYGAHVANVLDLETWLREQCAEYRFEVGGVYQVDGTHSYPLVADSAEDLRAQLDAGGHLLPLPKESAALANVLEVSIVEFLQHRIKNLGDRAGENQGTERGYPDLEIFGEVFGGGFHAVDIKAARRAMSTKGHALNSTQSAITLYTGNTYFRHSNLKYPGTLRPFEEYKSHLDILLIYTLDLDSRERVRDLELIVQQPWKIASRQRSSTTREYIGAVKNIDALRSGNGAFETEEEFYKYWRAFKFNIAPITVKLLEKGAKAD
;
A
#
# COMPACT_ATOMS: atom_id res chain seq x y z
N MET A 1 81.48 21.94 23.04
CA MET A 1 81.00 21.59 24.39
C MET A 1 79.51 21.26 24.29
N PRO A 2 79.07 20.14 24.88
CA PRO A 2 77.82 19.42 24.60
C PRO A 2 76.62 20.12 25.28
N THR A 3 75.35 19.85 24.96
CA THR A 3 74.63 18.63 25.36
C THR A 3 73.35 18.32 24.55
N SER A 4 73.21 17.01 24.28
CA SER A 4 72.04 16.19 23.92
C SER A 4 70.68 16.59 24.51
N VAL A 5 69.59 16.25 23.80
CA VAL A 5 68.53 15.24 24.14
C VAL A 5 67.80 14.86 22.82
N GLY A 6 67.80 13.60 22.36
CA GLY A 6 66.67 12.63 22.43
C GLY A 6 65.49 13.02 21.52
N GLY A 7 65.06 12.29 20.49
CA GLY A 7 64.78 10.85 20.40
C GLY A 7 63.26 10.70 20.14
N GLY A 8 62.85 10.21 18.96
CA GLY A 8 61.42 10.06 18.64
C GLY A 8 61.14 9.54 17.24
N SER A 9 60.99 8.23 17.13
CA SER A 9 60.64 7.43 15.94
C SER A 9 59.34 7.89 15.27
N VAL A 10 59.40 8.08 13.94
CA VAL A 10 58.24 8.24 13.07
C VAL A 10 57.73 6.83 12.72
N THR A 11 56.64 6.41 13.35
CA THR A 11 55.75 5.38 12.81
C THR A 11 54.36 5.99 12.76
N ASP A 12 54.01 6.47 11.56
CA ASP A 12 52.69 7.03 11.29
C ASP A 12 51.66 5.89 11.27
N ARG A 13 50.82 5.89 12.31
CA ARG A 13 49.69 4.98 12.47
C ARG A 13 48.51 5.52 11.66
N HIS A 14 48.38 5.08 10.42
CA HIS A 14 47.09 5.12 9.72
C HIS A 14 46.17 4.02 10.28
N ARG A 15 45.44 4.35 11.35
CA ARG A 15 44.26 3.60 11.79
C ARG A 15 43.02 4.49 11.66
N SER A 16 42.17 4.07 10.73
CA SER A 16 40.71 4.05 10.79
C SER A 16 40.00 5.27 11.38
N ARG A 17 39.33 6.02 10.50
CA ARG A 17 38.08 6.70 10.81
C ARG A 17 37.05 6.43 9.70
N TYR A 18 36.70 5.17 9.51
CA TYR A 18 35.36 4.84 9.01
C TYR A 18 34.41 4.94 10.19
N GLY A 19 33.98 6.17 10.48
CA GLY A 19 32.77 6.36 11.28
C GLY A 19 31.60 5.89 10.43
N ALA A 20 31.05 4.72 10.74
CA ALA A 20 29.77 4.31 10.22
C ALA A 20 28.75 5.39 10.63
N HIS A 21 28.31 6.20 9.66
CA HIS A 21 27.08 6.95 9.83
C HIS A 21 25.99 5.89 10.00
N VAL A 22 25.56 5.66 11.24
CA VAL A 22 24.33 4.93 11.51
C VAL A 22 23.23 5.81 10.95
N ALA A 23 22.87 5.55 9.70
CA ALA A 23 21.83 6.29 9.04
C ALA A 23 20.53 6.01 9.81
N ASN A 24 19.80 7.06 10.22
CA ASN A 24 18.56 6.90 10.95
C ASN A 24 17.63 5.95 10.17
N VAL A 25 17.25 4.86 10.83
CA VAL A 25 16.24 3.92 10.33
C VAL A 25 14.88 4.59 10.46
N LEU A 26 14.14 4.64 9.36
CA LEU A 26 12.77 5.12 9.31
C LEU A 26 11.83 3.99 9.71
N ASP A 27 10.84 4.31 10.53
CA ASP A 27 9.67 3.45 10.70
C ASP A 27 8.80 3.55 9.45
N LEU A 28 8.63 2.44 8.73
CA LEU A 28 7.94 2.44 7.44
C LEU A 28 6.47 2.86 7.57
N GLU A 29 5.78 2.45 8.65
CA GLU A 29 4.39 2.85 8.89
C GLU A 29 4.27 4.37 9.03
N THR A 30 5.13 4.97 9.86
CA THR A 30 5.20 6.43 10.05
C THR A 30 5.57 7.13 8.75
N TRP A 31 6.58 6.65 8.03
CA TRP A 31 6.99 7.24 6.74
C TRP A 31 5.86 7.20 5.71
N LEU A 32 5.14 6.08 5.60
CA LEU A 32 3.98 5.97 4.71
C LEU A 32 2.85 6.93 5.11
N ARG A 33 2.59 7.12 6.41
CA ARG A 33 1.60 8.11 6.89
C ARG A 33 1.96 9.52 6.44
N GLU A 34 3.24 9.89 6.55
CA GLU A 34 3.75 11.19 6.10
C GLU A 34 3.58 11.35 4.58
N GLN A 35 3.98 10.35 3.80
CA GLN A 35 3.83 10.41 2.34
C GLN A 35 2.36 10.47 1.92
N CYS A 36 1.49 9.68 2.55
CA CYS A 36 0.06 9.66 2.26
C CYS A 36 -0.65 10.97 2.64
N ALA A 37 -0.12 11.75 3.60
CA ALA A 37 -0.67 13.07 3.94
C ALA A 37 -0.44 14.12 2.83
N GLU A 38 0.66 13.98 2.09
CA GLU A 38 1.01 14.84 0.96
C GLU A 38 0.35 14.40 -0.35
N TYR A 39 -0.15 13.16 -0.43
CA TYR A 39 -0.77 12.65 -1.65
C TYR A 39 -2.02 13.44 -2.04
N ARG A 40 -2.16 13.69 -3.35
CA ARG A 40 -3.33 14.26 -3.99
C ARG A 40 -3.69 13.40 -5.20
N PHE A 41 -4.98 13.16 -5.38
CA PHE A 41 -5.47 12.40 -6.52
C PHE A 41 -5.64 13.34 -7.72
N GLU A 42 -4.76 13.19 -8.70
CA GLU A 42 -4.64 14.12 -9.85
C GLU A 42 -5.25 13.54 -11.15
N VAL A 43 -5.82 12.33 -11.12
CA VAL A 43 -6.40 11.70 -12.32
C VAL A 43 -7.77 12.31 -12.63
N GLY A 44 -7.80 13.21 -13.63
CA GLY A 44 -8.99 13.98 -14.00
C GLY A 44 -10.04 13.28 -14.86
N GLY A 45 -9.77 12.07 -15.35
CA GLY A 45 -10.65 11.33 -16.26
C GLY A 45 -9.89 10.40 -17.19
N VAL A 46 -10.61 9.65 -18.02
CA VAL A 46 -10.00 8.90 -19.12
C VAL A 46 -9.82 9.86 -20.29
N TYR A 47 -8.58 10.05 -20.73
CA TYR A 47 -8.30 10.89 -21.90
C TYR A 47 -8.87 10.27 -23.17
N GLN A 48 -9.67 11.05 -23.90
CA GLN A 48 -10.21 10.73 -25.20
C GLN A 48 -9.56 11.64 -26.25
N VAL A 49 -8.96 11.01 -27.26
CA VAL A 49 -8.29 11.72 -28.37
C VAL A 49 -9.29 12.56 -29.15
N ASP A 50 -10.46 11.99 -29.43
CA ASP A 50 -11.54 12.68 -30.14
C ASP A 50 -12.19 13.73 -29.23
N GLY A 51 -11.91 15.00 -29.51
CA GLY A 51 -12.52 16.17 -28.88
C GLY A 51 -12.37 17.41 -29.75
N THR A 52 -13.00 18.51 -29.34
CA THR A 52 -13.09 19.74 -30.14
C THR A 52 -12.48 20.92 -29.39
N HIS A 53 -11.42 21.49 -29.95
CA HIS A 53 -10.83 22.76 -29.50
C HIS A 53 -10.11 23.45 -30.66
N SER A 54 -9.82 24.74 -30.51
CA SER A 54 -8.99 25.47 -31.48
C SER A 54 -7.51 25.22 -31.22
N TYR A 55 -6.73 25.08 -32.29
CA TYR A 55 -5.28 24.88 -32.21
C TYR A 55 -4.52 26.19 -32.49
N PRO A 56 -3.39 26.44 -31.79
CA PRO A 56 -2.86 25.63 -30.69
C PRO A 56 -3.70 25.76 -29.40
N LEU A 57 -3.79 24.69 -28.62
CA LEU A 57 -4.32 24.75 -27.26
C LEU A 57 -3.25 25.36 -26.35
N VAL A 58 -3.55 26.51 -25.75
CA VAL A 58 -2.65 27.20 -24.82
C VAL A 58 -3.38 27.33 -23.49
N ALA A 59 -2.75 26.87 -22.42
CA ALA A 59 -3.29 26.93 -21.08
C ALA A 59 -2.32 27.63 -20.13
N ASP A 60 -2.85 28.47 -19.25
CA ASP A 60 -2.08 29.28 -18.29
C ASP A 60 -1.73 28.52 -17.01
N SER A 61 -2.39 27.38 -16.78
CA SER A 61 -2.23 26.52 -15.60
C SER A 61 -2.71 25.09 -15.87
N ALA A 62 -2.46 24.17 -14.93
CA ALA A 62 -2.98 22.81 -15.01
C ALA A 62 -4.51 22.78 -14.90
N GLU A 63 -5.07 23.65 -14.06
CA GLU A 63 -6.52 23.81 -13.87
C GLU A 63 -7.18 24.34 -15.14
N ASP A 64 -6.56 25.34 -15.78
CA ASP A 64 -7.03 25.88 -17.07
C ASP A 64 -6.95 24.81 -18.18
N LEU A 65 -5.83 24.10 -18.28
CA LEU A 65 -5.68 23.00 -19.24
C LEU A 65 -6.79 21.96 -19.07
N ARG A 66 -7.01 21.52 -17.83
CA ARG A 66 -8.07 20.57 -17.49
C ARG A 66 -9.45 21.10 -17.88
N ALA A 67 -9.76 22.35 -17.57
CA ALA A 67 -11.05 22.97 -17.90
C ALA A 67 -11.26 23.03 -19.43
N GLN A 68 -10.23 23.40 -20.18
CA GLN A 68 -10.27 23.42 -21.64
C GLN A 68 -10.44 21.99 -22.21
N LEU A 69 -9.76 20.99 -21.65
CA LEU A 69 -9.90 19.59 -22.07
C LEU A 69 -11.30 19.03 -21.78
N ASP A 70 -11.87 19.29 -20.60
CA ASP A 70 -13.25 18.85 -20.28
C ASP A 70 -14.27 19.54 -21.19
N ALA A 71 -14.15 20.87 -21.38
CA ALA A 71 -15.02 21.64 -22.27
C ALA A 71 -14.92 21.17 -23.74
N GLY A 72 -13.72 20.77 -24.17
CA GLY A 72 -13.49 20.18 -25.48
C GLY A 72 -13.92 18.72 -25.62
N GLY A 73 -14.43 18.09 -24.55
CA GLY A 73 -14.89 16.70 -24.56
C GLY A 73 -13.76 15.67 -24.55
N HIS A 74 -12.55 16.06 -24.15
CA HIS A 74 -11.38 15.17 -24.07
C HIS A 74 -11.34 14.31 -22.80
N LEU A 75 -12.19 14.60 -21.81
CA LEU A 75 -12.20 13.86 -20.54
C LEU A 75 -13.49 13.05 -20.40
N LEU A 76 -13.36 11.73 -20.53
CA LEU A 76 -14.40 10.78 -20.16
C LEU A 76 -14.38 10.55 -18.65
N PRO A 77 -15.53 10.27 -18.03
CA PRO A 77 -15.56 10.00 -16.60
C PRO A 77 -14.89 8.65 -16.31
N LEU A 78 -14.18 8.58 -15.18
CA LEU A 78 -13.64 7.34 -14.64
C LEU A 78 -14.78 6.32 -14.39
N PRO A 79 -14.44 5.02 -14.33
CA PRO A 79 -15.41 3.97 -14.06
C PRO A 79 -16.16 4.20 -12.74
N LYS A 80 -17.48 3.96 -12.74
CA LYS A 80 -18.29 3.98 -11.52
C LYS A 80 -18.29 2.65 -10.76
N GLU A 81 -17.86 1.58 -11.41
CA GLU A 81 -17.74 0.25 -10.82
C GLU A 81 -16.57 0.25 -9.84
N SER A 82 -16.78 -0.29 -8.64
CA SER A 82 -15.86 -0.08 -7.52
C SER A 82 -14.51 -0.76 -7.72
N ALA A 83 -14.44 -1.93 -8.35
CA ALA A 83 -13.15 -2.59 -8.62
C ALA A 83 -12.35 -1.85 -9.71
N ALA A 84 -13.00 -1.43 -10.79
CA ALA A 84 -12.35 -0.65 -11.85
C ALA A 84 -11.84 0.70 -11.34
N LEU A 85 -12.62 1.41 -10.52
CA LEU A 85 -12.19 2.66 -9.91
C LEU A 85 -11.07 2.45 -8.86
N ALA A 86 -11.13 1.34 -8.11
CA ALA A 86 -10.08 0.96 -7.17
C ALA A 86 -8.73 0.80 -7.89
N ASN A 87 -8.70 0.15 -9.05
CA ASN A 87 -7.48 -0.02 -9.83
C ASN A 87 -6.90 1.33 -10.30
N VAL A 88 -7.73 2.29 -10.69
CA VAL A 88 -7.26 3.64 -11.06
C VAL A 88 -6.64 4.36 -9.87
N LEU A 89 -7.30 4.29 -8.71
CA LEU A 89 -6.80 4.86 -7.46
C LEU A 89 -5.47 4.21 -7.03
N GLU A 90 -5.36 2.89 -7.15
CA GLU A 90 -4.18 2.10 -6.84
C GLU A 90 -2.99 2.51 -7.72
N VAL A 91 -3.14 2.53 -9.04
CA VAL A 91 -2.06 2.95 -9.95
C VAL A 91 -1.54 4.34 -9.57
N SER A 92 -2.46 5.27 -9.29
CA SER A 92 -2.09 6.65 -8.96
C SER A 92 -1.28 6.76 -7.65
N ILE A 93 -1.65 6.03 -6.59
CA ILE A 93 -0.89 6.06 -5.33
C ILE A 93 0.40 5.23 -5.41
N VAL A 94 0.41 4.12 -6.17
CA VAL A 94 1.63 3.31 -6.38
C VAL A 94 2.70 4.16 -7.06
N GLU A 95 2.36 4.85 -8.16
CA GLU A 95 3.30 5.71 -8.88
C GLU A 95 3.85 6.81 -7.98
N PHE A 96 2.98 7.46 -7.20
CA PHE A 96 3.40 8.45 -6.20
C PHE A 96 4.40 7.87 -5.19
N LEU A 97 4.11 6.71 -4.59
CA LEU A 97 4.98 6.08 -3.60
C LEU A 97 6.31 5.64 -4.22
N GLN A 98 6.31 5.08 -5.43
CA GLN A 98 7.53 4.72 -6.16
C GLN A 98 8.45 5.93 -6.34
N HIS A 99 7.89 7.08 -6.72
CA HIS A 99 8.65 8.33 -6.79
C HIS A 99 9.24 8.74 -5.42
N ARG A 100 8.48 8.61 -4.33
CA ARG A 100 8.97 8.91 -2.97
C ARG A 100 10.07 7.96 -2.52
N ILE A 101 9.95 6.67 -2.82
CA ILE A 101 10.98 5.65 -2.52
C ILE A 101 12.25 5.93 -3.31
N LYS A 102 12.13 6.24 -4.60
CA LYS A 102 13.29 6.59 -5.45
C LYS A 102 14.07 7.80 -4.94
N ASN A 103 13.39 8.76 -4.31
CA ASN A 103 14.05 9.93 -3.70
C ASN A 103 14.87 9.60 -2.44
N LEU A 104 14.73 8.39 -1.88
CA LEU A 104 15.60 7.88 -0.81
C LEU A 104 16.94 7.34 -1.35
N GLY A 105 17.13 7.31 -2.67
CA GLY A 105 18.31 6.80 -3.36
C GLY A 105 18.52 5.30 -3.12
N ASP A 106 19.77 4.85 -3.21
CA ASP A 106 20.14 3.42 -3.14
C ASP A 106 19.88 2.76 -1.77
N ARG A 107 19.36 3.51 -0.79
CA ARG A 107 19.08 3.03 0.57
C ARG A 107 17.72 2.33 0.70
N ALA A 108 16.86 2.50 -0.30
CA ALA A 108 15.52 1.91 -0.38
C ALA A 108 15.31 1.28 -1.75
N GLY A 109 14.40 0.32 -1.81
CA GLY A 109 13.91 -0.25 -3.05
C GLY A 109 12.51 -0.81 -2.87
N GLU A 110 11.92 -1.16 -3.98
CA GLU A 110 10.56 -1.59 -4.12
C GLU A 110 10.42 -2.65 -5.21
N ASN A 111 9.50 -3.58 -5.03
CA ASN A 111 9.03 -4.46 -6.09
C ASN A 111 7.51 -4.28 -6.20
N GLN A 112 7.03 -4.00 -7.41
CA GLN A 112 5.59 -3.96 -7.66
C GLN A 112 5.03 -5.37 -7.78
N GLY A 113 3.87 -5.58 -7.13
CA GLY A 113 3.09 -6.80 -7.21
C GLY A 113 2.51 -7.06 -8.60
N THR A 114 1.74 -8.14 -8.70
CA THR A 114 0.98 -8.47 -9.91
C THR A 114 -0.48 -8.06 -9.73
N GLU A 115 -1.23 -7.84 -10.82
CA GLU A 115 -2.65 -7.40 -10.79
C GLU A 115 -3.60 -8.27 -9.92
N ARG A 116 -3.22 -9.51 -9.62
CA ARG A 116 -3.98 -10.44 -8.76
C ARG A 116 -3.12 -11.04 -7.66
N GLY A 117 -2.05 -10.33 -7.32
CA GLY A 117 -1.00 -10.77 -6.44
C GLY A 117 -1.17 -10.28 -5.01
N TYR A 118 -0.18 -10.62 -4.20
CA TYR A 118 0.00 -10.02 -2.88
C TYR A 118 1.51 -9.88 -2.60
N PRO A 119 1.96 -8.73 -2.07
CA PRO A 119 1.25 -7.45 -1.94
C PRO A 119 1.22 -6.68 -3.26
N ASP A 120 0.57 -5.51 -3.27
CA ASP A 120 0.66 -4.53 -4.37
C ASP A 120 2.05 -3.88 -4.46
N LEU A 121 2.67 -3.61 -3.30
CA LEU A 121 4.06 -3.15 -3.19
C LEU A 121 4.82 -3.93 -2.11
N GLU A 122 6.01 -4.40 -2.46
CA GLU A 122 7.01 -4.82 -1.48
C GLU A 122 8.05 -3.71 -1.34
N ILE A 123 8.26 -3.19 -0.13
CA ILE A 123 9.26 -2.16 0.16
C ILE A 123 10.39 -2.78 0.98
N PHE A 124 11.63 -2.44 0.66
CA PHE A 124 12.83 -2.94 1.33
C PHE A 124 13.94 -1.89 1.38
N GLY A 125 15.02 -2.21 2.09
CA GLY A 125 16.23 -1.40 2.17
C GLY A 125 16.68 -1.11 3.60
N GLU A 126 17.95 -0.78 3.77
CA GLU A 126 18.54 -0.52 5.08
C GLU A 126 17.90 0.69 5.77
N VAL A 127 17.37 1.66 5.00
CA VAL A 127 16.65 2.81 5.57
C VAL A 127 15.38 2.38 6.32
N PHE A 128 14.77 1.24 5.97
CA PHE A 128 13.62 0.66 6.67
C PHE A 128 14.02 -0.49 7.61
N GLY A 129 15.31 -0.55 7.96
CA GLY A 129 15.87 -1.54 8.87
C GLY A 129 16.03 -2.93 8.25
N GLY A 130 16.12 -3.01 6.92
CA GLY A 130 16.31 -4.25 6.17
C GLY A 130 15.09 -5.18 6.19
N GLY A 131 15.21 -6.29 5.45
CA GLY A 131 14.08 -7.20 5.22
C GLY A 131 13.08 -6.64 4.20
N PHE A 132 11.92 -7.28 4.12
CA PHE A 132 10.87 -6.97 3.14
C PHE A 132 9.57 -6.65 3.86
N HIS A 133 8.89 -5.59 3.41
CA HIS A 133 7.65 -5.12 3.98
C HIS A 133 6.56 -5.19 2.93
N ALA A 134 5.44 -5.84 3.25
CA ALA A 134 4.29 -5.92 2.37
C ALA A 134 3.37 -4.71 2.57
N VAL A 135 3.04 -4.02 1.49
CA VAL A 135 2.12 -2.88 1.46
C VAL A 135 1.00 -3.16 0.47
N ASP A 136 -0.21 -3.33 0.98
CA ASP A 136 -1.42 -3.60 0.18
C ASP A 136 -2.30 -2.36 0.11
N ILE A 137 -2.87 -2.07 -1.05
CA ILE A 137 -3.64 -0.87 -1.31
C ILE A 137 -5.11 -1.26 -1.43
N LYS A 138 -5.95 -0.59 -0.65
CA LYS A 138 -7.37 -0.91 -0.56
C LYS A 138 -8.19 0.33 -0.86
N ALA A 139 -9.01 0.32 -1.91
CA ALA A 139 -10.00 1.38 -2.09
C ALA A 139 -11.36 0.99 -1.48
N ALA A 140 -11.99 1.92 -0.76
CA ALA A 140 -13.30 1.70 -0.19
C ALA A 140 -14.18 2.95 -0.27
N ARG A 141 -15.37 2.80 -0.84
CA ARG A 141 -16.36 3.89 -0.85
C ARG A 141 -17.03 4.05 0.51
N ARG A 142 -17.29 5.29 0.91
CA ARG A 142 -18.16 5.61 2.06
C ARG A 142 -19.57 5.09 1.81
N ALA A 143 -20.21 4.63 2.88
CA ALA A 143 -21.63 4.31 2.86
C ALA A 143 -22.43 5.62 2.71
N MET A 144 -23.55 5.55 2.00
CA MET A 144 -24.45 6.68 1.83
C MET A 144 -25.74 6.42 2.62
N SER A 145 -26.26 7.47 3.26
CA SER A 145 -27.61 7.44 3.82
C SER A 145 -28.66 7.42 2.70
N THR A 146 -29.90 7.07 3.05
CA THR A 146 -31.04 7.15 2.11
C THR A 146 -31.31 8.57 1.60
N LYS A 147 -30.80 9.60 2.29
CA LYS A 147 -30.90 11.01 1.90
C LYS A 147 -29.70 11.50 1.07
N GLY A 148 -28.75 10.64 0.74
CA GLY A 148 -27.59 10.99 -0.10
C GLY A 148 -26.42 11.62 0.64
N HIS A 149 -26.38 11.62 1.98
CA HIS A 149 -25.22 12.07 2.74
C HIS A 149 -24.25 10.91 3.03
N ALA A 150 -22.94 11.18 2.94
CA ALA A 150 -21.90 10.23 3.32
C ALA A 150 -21.93 9.95 4.82
N LEU A 151 -21.76 8.68 5.19
CA LEU A 151 -21.72 8.19 6.56
C LEU A 151 -20.28 7.96 7.01
N ASN A 152 -20.08 7.97 8.34
CA ASN A 152 -18.83 7.56 8.98
C ASN A 152 -18.65 6.03 8.99
N SER A 153 -18.80 5.40 7.83
CA SER A 153 -18.69 3.96 7.64
C SER A 153 -18.38 3.67 6.18
N THR A 154 -17.59 2.64 5.90
CA THR A 154 -17.44 2.14 4.54
C THR A 154 -18.72 1.42 4.09
N GLN A 155 -18.99 1.40 2.80
CA GLN A 155 -20.19 0.73 2.30
C GLN A 155 -20.12 -0.78 2.47
N SER A 156 -18.94 -1.37 2.31
CA SER A 156 -18.63 -2.79 2.53
C SER A 156 -17.38 -2.94 3.41
N ALA A 157 -17.23 -4.07 4.08
CA ALA A 157 -16.00 -4.38 4.79
C ALA A 157 -14.83 -4.44 3.81
N ILE A 158 -13.71 -3.82 4.17
CA ILE A 158 -12.48 -3.86 3.38
C ILE A 158 -11.89 -5.26 3.49
N THR A 159 -11.49 -5.86 2.38
CA THR A 159 -10.83 -7.17 2.36
C THR A 159 -9.37 -7.01 2.76
N LEU A 160 -8.91 -7.74 3.77
CA LEU A 160 -7.52 -7.69 4.26
C LEU A 160 -6.66 -8.77 3.60
N TYR A 161 -7.01 -10.05 3.80
CA TYR A 161 -6.28 -11.20 3.26
C TYR A 161 -7.22 -12.27 2.72
N THR A 162 -6.67 -13.15 1.88
CA THR A 162 -7.30 -14.43 1.55
C THR A 162 -6.95 -15.46 2.62
N GLY A 163 -7.92 -15.82 3.46
CA GLY A 163 -7.68 -16.56 4.69
C GLY A 163 -7.30 -18.04 4.50
N ASN A 164 -7.59 -18.64 3.35
CA ASN A 164 -7.35 -20.06 3.04
C ASN A 164 -6.15 -20.34 2.14
N THR A 165 -5.34 -19.32 1.82
CA THR A 165 -4.15 -19.42 0.98
C THR A 165 -2.90 -18.99 1.77
N TYR A 166 -2.14 -18.02 1.26
CA TYR A 166 -0.87 -17.53 1.80
C TYR A 166 -0.97 -17.06 3.25
N PHE A 167 -2.15 -16.59 3.70
CA PHE A 167 -2.32 -16.15 5.10
C PHE A 167 -2.20 -17.32 6.10
N ARG A 168 -2.83 -18.46 5.75
CA ARG A 168 -2.86 -19.66 6.60
C ARG A 168 -1.64 -20.53 6.41
N HIS A 169 -1.21 -20.69 5.16
CA HIS A 169 -0.06 -21.49 4.78
C HIS A 169 1.10 -20.57 4.45
N SER A 170 1.58 -19.86 5.48
CA SER A 170 2.48 -18.70 5.34
C SER A 170 3.85 -19.02 4.78
N ASN A 171 4.29 -20.26 4.96
CA ASN A 171 5.56 -20.80 4.46
C ASN A 171 5.51 -21.18 2.98
N LEU A 172 4.32 -21.25 2.37
CA LEU A 172 4.18 -21.63 0.97
C LEU A 172 4.28 -20.42 0.04
N LYS A 173 5.01 -20.60 -1.05
CA LYS A 173 5.07 -19.67 -2.16
C LYS A 173 3.87 -19.86 -3.09
N TYR A 174 2.91 -18.94 -3.08
CA TYR A 174 1.74 -18.97 -3.96
C TYR A 174 2.00 -18.24 -5.29
N PRO A 175 1.42 -18.70 -6.42
CA PRO A 175 1.40 -17.92 -7.66
C PRO A 175 0.81 -16.53 -7.43
N GLY A 176 1.42 -15.50 -7.99
CA GLY A 176 1.01 -14.09 -7.83
C GLY A 176 1.57 -13.40 -6.58
N THR A 177 2.13 -14.13 -5.61
CA THR A 177 2.86 -13.48 -4.51
C THR A 177 4.28 -13.10 -4.92
N LEU A 178 4.94 -12.17 -4.22
CA LEU A 178 6.38 -11.87 -4.41
C LEU A 178 7.31 -12.75 -3.55
N ARG A 179 6.87 -13.15 -2.36
CA ARG A 179 7.50 -14.21 -1.51
C ARG A 179 6.45 -14.95 -0.65
N PRO A 180 6.81 -16.05 0.07
CA PRO A 180 5.98 -16.60 1.13
C PRO A 180 5.59 -15.53 2.16
N PHE A 181 4.38 -15.64 2.69
CA PHE A 181 3.81 -14.60 3.57
C PHE A 181 4.63 -14.38 4.85
N GLU A 182 5.23 -15.43 5.41
CA GLU A 182 6.03 -15.31 6.65
C GLU A 182 7.42 -14.69 6.45
N GLU A 183 7.87 -14.50 5.22
CA GLU A 183 9.16 -13.85 4.96
C GLU A 183 9.07 -12.32 5.02
N TYR A 184 7.86 -11.75 5.08
CA TYR A 184 7.70 -10.33 5.30
C TYR A 184 7.90 -9.97 6.77
N LYS A 185 8.69 -8.92 7.01
CA LYS A 185 8.96 -8.35 8.33
C LYS A 185 7.75 -7.59 8.87
N SER A 186 6.94 -7.00 8.00
CA SER A 186 5.68 -6.36 8.39
C SER A 186 4.68 -6.37 7.24
N HIS A 187 3.41 -6.17 7.61
CA HIS A 187 2.30 -6.02 6.67
C HIS A 187 1.56 -4.72 6.98
N LEU A 188 1.34 -3.88 5.97
CA LEU A 188 0.67 -2.60 6.06
C LEU A 188 -0.39 -2.52 4.97
N ASP A 189 -1.54 -1.93 5.30
CA ASP A 189 -2.57 -1.55 4.35
C ASP A 189 -2.63 -0.03 4.22
N ILE A 190 -2.77 0.46 2.99
CA ILE A 190 -3.12 1.85 2.68
C ILE A 190 -4.57 1.87 2.20
N LEU A 191 -5.45 2.45 3.01
CA LEU A 191 -6.88 2.52 2.72
C LEU A 191 -7.22 3.85 2.06
N LEU A 192 -7.68 3.81 0.81
CA LEU A 192 -8.19 4.94 0.04
C LEU A 192 -9.70 5.03 0.24
N ILE A 193 -10.12 5.86 1.19
CA ILE A 193 -11.53 6.03 1.56
C ILE A 193 -12.10 7.22 0.80
N TYR A 194 -13.12 7.02 -0.04
CA TYR A 194 -13.68 8.08 -0.88
C TYR A 194 -15.21 8.15 -0.85
N THR A 195 -15.75 9.32 -1.14
CA THR A 195 -17.15 9.52 -1.52
C THR A 195 -17.26 9.37 -3.04
N LEU A 196 -18.13 8.47 -3.52
CA LEU A 196 -18.39 8.32 -4.95
C LEU A 196 -19.20 9.53 -5.45
N ASP A 197 -18.69 10.22 -6.46
CA ASP A 197 -19.37 11.34 -7.12
C ASP A 197 -19.81 10.96 -8.54
N LEU A 198 -21.12 11.01 -8.80
CA LEU A 198 -21.64 10.66 -10.12
C LEU A 198 -21.66 11.82 -11.12
N ASP A 199 -21.36 13.04 -10.65
CA ASP A 199 -21.39 14.25 -11.48
C ASP A 199 -19.98 14.69 -11.88
N SER A 200 -18.95 14.26 -11.13
CA SER A 200 -17.54 14.49 -11.45
C SER A 200 -16.97 13.43 -12.42
N ARG A 201 -15.99 13.85 -13.24
CA ARG A 201 -15.21 12.96 -14.11
C ARG A 201 -14.29 12.05 -13.32
N GLU A 202 -13.72 12.52 -12.22
CA GLU A 202 -12.85 11.78 -11.30
C GLU A 202 -13.59 10.67 -10.56
N ARG A 203 -14.91 10.80 -10.40
CA ARG A 203 -15.74 9.91 -9.55
C ARG A 203 -15.38 9.89 -8.06
N VAL A 204 -14.38 10.65 -7.63
CA VAL A 204 -13.77 10.56 -6.31
C VAL A 204 -13.85 11.94 -5.67
N ARG A 205 -14.53 12.03 -4.52
CA ARG A 205 -14.51 13.18 -3.62
C ARG A 205 -14.12 12.76 -2.20
N ASP A 206 -13.67 13.73 -1.41
CA ASP A 206 -13.34 13.56 0.01
C ASP A 206 -12.40 12.36 0.26
N LEU A 207 -11.43 12.18 -0.65
CA LEU A 207 -10.47 11.10 -0.59
C LEU A 207 -9.59 11.27 0.65
N GLU A 208 -9.52 10.21 1.43
CA GLU A 208 -8.74 10.12 2.65
C GLU A 208 -7.88 8.85 2.60
N LEU A 209 -6.60 8.98 2.98
CA LEU A 209 -5.68 7.86 3.07
C LEU A 209 -5.45 7.51 4.53
N ILE A 210 -5.62 6.24 4.87
CA ILE A 210 -5.36 5.70 6.21
C ILE A 210 -4.35 4.57 6.08
N VAL A 211 -3.20 4.70 6.73
CA VAL A 211 -2.20 3.63 6.81
C VAL A 211 -2.39 2.87 8.12
N GLN A 212 -2.52 1.55 8.06
CA GLN A 212 -2.65 0.70 9.25
C GLN A 212 -2.06 -0.69 9.05
N GLN A 213 -1.67 -1.33 10.15
CA GLN A 213 -1.42 -2.77 10.15
C GLN A 213 -2.75 -3.53 10.04
N PRO A 214 -2.88 -4.57 9.20
CA PRO A 214 -4.16 -5.26 8.99
C PRO A 214 -4.80 -5.82 10.27
N TRP A 215 -4.00 -6.32 11.22
CA TRP A 215 -4.52 -6.86 12.48
C TRP A 215 -5.22 -5.79 13.34
N LYS A 216 -4.72 -4.53 13.33
CA LYS A 216 -5.29 -3.40 14.08
C LYS A 216 -6.67 -3.01 13.59
N ILE A 217 -7.00 -3.29 12.32
CA ILE A 217 -8.27 -2.89 11.71
C ILE A 217 -9.18 -4.09 11.40
N ALA A 218 -8.72 -5.31 11.65
CA ALA A 218 -9.47 -6.51 11.35
C ALA A 218 -10.73 -6.62 12.21
N SER A 219 -11.81 -7.12 11.60
CA SER A 219 -12.99 -7.59 12.30
C SER A 219 -12.89 -9.10 12.57
N ARG A 220 -13.88 -9.67 13.28
CA ARG A 220 -14.08 -11.13 13.37
C ARG A 220 -15.01 -11.67 12.27
N GLN A 221 -15.28 -10.89 11.23
CA GLN A 221 -16.17 -11.25 10.12
C GLN A 221 -15.41 -11.31 8.80
N ARG A 222 -15.87 -12.21 7.92
CA ARG A 222 -15.37 -12.28 6.54
C ARG A 222 -15.96 -11.13 5.72
N SER A 223 -15.16 -10.52 4.84
CA SER A 223 -15.68 -9.60 3.82
C SER A 223 -16.27 -10.36 2.63
N SER A 224 -15.86 -11.62 2.41
CA SER A 224 -16.45 -12.51 1.42
C SER A 224 -16.40 -13.96 1.87
N THR A 225 -17.56 -14.61 1.86
CA THR A 225 -17.68 -16.05 2.12
C THR A 225 -17.15 -16.88 0.95
N THR A 226 -17.42 -16.48 -0.29
CA THR A 226 -17.05 -17.26 -1.49
C THR A 226 -15.56 -17.20 -1.79
N ARG A 227 -14.92 -16.09 -1.45
CA ARG A 227 -13.48 -15.89 -1.64
C ARG A 227 -12.66 -16.12 -0.38
N GLU A 228 -13.31 -16.46 0.74
CA GLU A 228 -12.67 -16.71 2.03
C GLU A 228 -11.82 -15.53 2.51
N TYR A 229 -12.34 -14.32 2.30
CA TYR A 229 -11.63 -13.08 2.62
C TYR A 229 -11.87 -12.63 4.07
N ILE A 230 -10.80 -12.22 4.73
CA ILE A 230 -10.84 -11.57 6.04
C ILE A 230 -11.31 -10.13 5.87
N GLY A 231 -12.26 -9.67 6.69
CA GLY A 231 -12.81 -8.32 6.60
C GLY A 231 -12.33 -7.38 7.71
N ALA A 232 -12.09 -6.12 7.36
CA ALA A 232 -11.87 -5.03 8.32
C ALA A 232 -13.16 -4.56 8.99
N VAL A 233 -13.03 -3.82 10.08
CA VAL A 233 -14.15 -3.03 10.63
C VAL A 233 -14.60 -1.97 9.62
N LYS A 234 -15.88 -1.58 9.67
CA LYS A 234 -16.44 -0.62 8.71
C LYS A 234 -16.40 0.84 9.19
N ASN A 235 -16.40 1.06 10.50
CA ASN A 235 -16.40 2.41 11.06
C ASN A 235 -15.07 3.10 10.75
N ILE A 236 -15.13 4.32 10.19
CA ILE A 236 -13.93 4.96 9.63
C ILE A 236 -13.06 5.56 10.74
N ASP A 237 -13.63 6.03 11.84
CA ASP A 237 -12.85 6.43 13.02
C ASP A 237 -12.07 5.26 13.62
N ALA A 238 -12.68 4.07 13.65
CA ALA A 238 -12.00 2.84 14.10
C ALA A 238 -10.85 2.46 13.15
N LEU A 239 -11.03 2.64 11.83
CA LEU A 239 -9.93 2.47 10.86
C LEU A 239 -8.79 3.48 11.12
N ARG A 240 -9.11 4.76 11.31
CA ARG A 240 -8.11 5.81 11.62
C ARG A 240 -7.29 5.49 12.87
N SER A 241 -7.98 5.09 13.93
CA SER A 241 -7.40 4.85 15.25
C SER A 241 -6.80 3.45 15.42
N GLY A 242 -6.99 2.53 14.46
CA GLY A 242 -6.52 1.15 14.57
C GLY A 242 -7.27 0.36 15.65
N ASN A 243 -8.57 0.65 15.82
CA ASN A 243 -9.43 0.06 16.83
C ASN A 243 -10.33 -1.03 16.24
N GLY A 244 -9.69 -2.11 15.79
CA GLY A 244 -10.32 -3.32 15.28
C GLY A 244 -10.89 -4.20 16.38
N ALA A 245 -11.07 -5.48 16.07
CA ALA A 245 -11.64 -6.46 16.99
C ALA A 245 -10.61 -7.18 17.88
N PHE A 246 -9.31 -6.97 17.63
CA PHE A 246 -8.21 -7.69 18.26
C PHE A 246 -7.31 -6.72 19.01
N GLU A 247 -6.88 -7.13 20.20
CA GLU A 247 -5.99 -6.32 21.05
C GLU A 247 -4.51 -6.49 20.65
N THR A 248 -4.18 -7.64 20.06
CA THR A 248 -2.81 -8.00 19.69
C THR A 248 -2.75 -8.68 18.32
N GLU A 249 -1.59 -8.60 17.68
CA GLU A 249 -1.29 -9.27 16.43
C GLU A 249 -1.41 -10.80 16.58
N GLU A 250 -0.91 -11.35 17.70
CA GLU A 250 -0.96 -12.77 17.99
C GLU A 250 -2.40 -13.29 18.10
N GLU A 251 -3.29 -12.51 18.73
CA GLU A 251 -4.71 -12.85 18.82
C GLU A 251 -5.36 -12.91 17.44
N PHE A 252 -5.08 -11.92 16.60
CA PHE A 252 -5.58 -11.85 15.22
C PHE A 252 -5.15 -13.08 14.41
N TYR A 253 -3.86 -13.40 14.37
CA TYR A 253 -3.37 -14.55 13.61
C TYR A 253 -3.88 -15.87 14.19
N LYS A 254 -3.92 -16.02 15.52
CA LYS A 254 -4.46 -17.22 16.17
C LYS A 254 -5.93 -17.44 15.80
N TYR A 255 -6.74 -16.38 15.88
CA TYR A 255 -8.16 -16.45 15.55
C TYR A 255 -8.39 -16.86 14.09
N TRP A 256 -7.80 -16.13 13.15
CA TRP A 256 -8.06 -16.33 11.73
C TRP A 256 -7.41 -17.58 11.16
N ARG A 257 -6.27 -18.03 11.70
CA ARG A 257 -5.67 -19.31 11.31
C ARG A 257 -6.47 -20.50 11.85
N ALA A 258 -7.15 -20.36 12.99
CA ALA A 258 -8.07 -21.38 13.52
C ALA A 258 -9.46 -21.38 12.85
N PHE A 259 -9.81 -20.31 12.12
CA PHE A 259 -11.12 -20.19 11.44
C PHE A 259 -11.35 -21.36 10.46
N LYS A 260 -12.59 -21.79 10.24
CA LYS A 260 -12.87 -22.89 9.30
C LYS A 260 -13.13 -22.37 7.89
N PHE A 261 -12.08 -21.95 7.19
CA PHE A 261 -12.18 -21.66 5.76
C PHE A 261 -12.22 -22.94 4.93
N ASN A 262 -12.86 -22.89 3.75
CA ASN A 262 -12.70 -23.94 2.76
C ASN A 262 -11.26 -23.97 2.24
N ILE A 263 -10.67 -25.14 2.04
CA ILE A 263 -9.29 -25.26 1.52
C ILE A 263 -9.28 -24.84 0.04
N ALA A 264 -8.39 -23.92 -0.33
CA ALA A 264 -8.25 -23.52 -1.73
C ALA A 264 -7.66 -24.66 -2.58
N PRO A 265 -8.17 -24.93 -3.80
CA PRO A 265 -7.63 -25.99 -4.66
C PRO A 265 -6.13 -25.84 -4.96
N ILE A 266 -5.63 -24.61 -5.05
CA ILE A 266 -4.20 -24.34 -5.24
C ILE A 266 -3.37 -24.74 -4.02
N THR A 267 -3.90 -24.58 -2.81
CA THR A 267 -3.23 -25.00 -1.57
C THR A 267 -3.03 -26.51 -1.56
N VAL A 268 -4.05 -27.29 -1.93
CA VAL A 268 -3.94 -28.75 -2.01
C VAL A 268 -2.80 -29.15 -2.95
N LYS A 269 -2.76 -28.58 -4.15
CA LYS A 269 -1.71 -28.85 -5.14
C LYS A 269 -0.30 -28.52 -4.63
N LEU A 270 -0.14 -27.41 -3.92
CA LEU A 270 1.15 -27.00 -3.37
C LEU A 270 1.62 -27.94 -2.26
N LEU A 271 0.72 -28.36 -1.37
CA LEU A 271 1.02 -29.31 -0.30
C LEU A 271 1.40 -30.69 -0.86
N GLU A 272 0.66 -31.19 -1.85
CA GLU A 272 0.97 -32.45 -2.52
C GLU A 272 2.33 -32.43 -3.24
N LYS A 273 2.71 -31.27 -3.78
CA LYS A 273 4.02 -31.10 -4.45
C LYS A 273 5.16 -31.10 -3.43
N GLY A 274 4.98 -30.44 -2.29
CA GLY A 274 5.98 -30.43 -1.20
C GLY A 274 6.21 -31.83 -0.63
N ALA A 275 5.14 -32.58 -0.37
CA ALA A 275 5.22 -33.95 0.16
C ALA A 275 5.86 -34.97 -0.80
N LYS A 276 6.05 -34.63 -2.08
CA LYS A 276 6.75 -35.48 -3.07
C LYS A 276 8.22 -35.08 -3.26
N ALA A 277 8.64 -33.95 -2.70
CA ALA A 277 10.01 -33.47 -2.76
C ALA A 277 10.86 -33.90 -1.55
N ASP A 278 10.19 -34.41 -0.50
CA ASP A 278 10.78 -35.07 0.67
C ASP A 278 10.79 -36.61 0.49
#